data_AF-A0A6Q2Z927-F1
#
_entry.id   AF-A0A6Q2Z927-F1
#
_cell.length_a   1.000
_cell.length_b   1.000
_cell.length_c   1.000
_cell.angle_alpha   90.00
_cell.angle_beta   90.00
_cell.angle_gamma   90.00
#
_symmetry.space_group_name_H-M   'P 1'
#
loop_
_entity.id
_entity.type
_entity.pdbx_description
1 polymer ?
#
loop_
_entity_poly.entity_id
_entity_poly.type
_entity_poly.pdbx_seq_one_letter_code
_entity_poly.pdbx_strand_id
1 'polypeptide(L)'
;MSMPQNEVEREEEYRNPTEVKKSQIVMPCHANHCQELSVGQLLKWMDSTACLSAERHAGCPCVTASVDDIHFEHTVGVGQVVNIQAKVNRAFTTSMEVGIVVSCEDLFSGRHWKVCQAFATFVTQRPTGEKVLLRPFVPRTQAEQVEHSLAAERRRMRTVHTDIMKDLLTNRAFHRVEVQETEMAVPAERTRVESVELVLPTHANHQVNTFGGQIMAWMENVATIAASRLCNAHPTLQTIDMFYFRAPSHVGDRLVLKAIVNNAFKNSMEVGVCAEAYQGEEPLRHINSAFMTFEVCDSYGKPCTLPRIRPEPLDGWRRYQEAIARRKIRLDRKYIISCKQTEVPLSVPWDLSNQVYLSYNNVSALKMLAARNDWVLNSEKNKVSLYTLEKKQVLSFMIEFETDISAERAFMLLSDLNRRVEWDPNYERCELIHIVDDDDFLYRVVTPLVGWGSASPSANPQGIAQDFILLASRRQPCDSGDPYVIALRSVTLPTHPPTEGCNRGEVLCAGFSIQEVSKNVSKISYFNQASPEVLPYISTDIAGLSSSFYSIFCTCNTFLQENRDKPDPAGDQQPSSPVKTPL
;
A
#
# COMPACT_ATOMS: atom_id res chain seq x y z
N MET A 1 64.41 -33.04 -8.61
CA MET A 1 63.69 -31.79 -8.33
C MET A 1 62.52 -31.69 -9.30
N SER A 2 61.36 -32.18 -8.86
CA SER A 2 60.09 -32.07 -9.57
C SER A 2 59.21 -31.12 -8.77
N MET A 3 58.93 -29.96 -9.35
CA MET A 3 58.02 -28.95 -8.79
C MET A 3 56.62 -29.55 -8.61
N PRO A 4 55.90 -29.27 -7.50
CA PRO A 4 54.51 -29.67 -7.37
C PRO A 4 53.63 -28.76 -8.26
N GLN A 5 52.67 -29.37 -8.95
CA GLN A 5 51.63 -28.65 -9.67
C GLN A 5 50.72 -27.97 -8.65
N ASN A 6 50.60 -26.64 -8.74
CA ASN A 6 49.60 -25.87 -8.03
C ASN A 6 48.21 -26.26 -8.57
N GLU A 7 47.46 -27.04 -7.79
CA GLU A 7 46.01 -27.13 -7.92
C GLU A 7 45.44 -25.76 -7.53
N VAL A 8 44.97 -25.02 -8.54
CA VAL A 8 44.16 -23.82 -8.33
C VAL A 8 42.79 -24.32 -7.89
N GLU A 9 42.55 -24.37 -6.58
CA GLU A 9 41.22 -24.48 -6.00
C GLU A 9 40.39 -23.31 -6.55
N ARG A 10 39.50 -23.60 -7.50
CA ARG A 10 38.43 -22.66 -7.87
C ARG A 10 37.49 -22.62 -6.67
N GLU A 11 37.44 -21.50 -5.96
CA GLU A 11 36.35 -21.20 -5.03
C GLU A 11 35.04 -21.34 -5.81
N GLU A 12 34.30 -22.43 -5.61
CA GLU A 12 32.96 -22.58 -6.16
C GLU A 12 32.06 -21.56 -5.46
N GLU A 13 31.70 -20.50 -6.19
CA GLU A 13 30.77 -19.47 -5.75
C GLU A 13 29.47 -20.15 -5.26
N TYR A 14 29.16 -20.00 -3.97
CA TYR A 14 28.00 -20.66 -3.36
C TYR A 14 26.72 -20.28 -4.10
N ARG A 15 26.04 -21.29 -4.64
CA ARG A 15 24.75 -21.15 -5.28
C ARG A 15 23.67 -21.86 -4.48
N ASN A 16 22.54 -21.19 -4.27
CA ASN A 16 21.39 -21.81 -3.62
C ASN A 16 20.94 -23.04 -4.44
N PRO A 17 20.91 -24.25 -3.84
CA PRO A 17 20.65 -25.49 -4.59
C PRO A 17 19.23 -25.58 -5.15
N THR A 18 18.29 -24.79 -4.62
CA THR A 18 16.90 -24.72 -5.09
C THR A 18 16.71 -23.70 -6.22
N GLU A 19 17.73 -22.90 -6.53
CA GLU A 19 17.62 -21.81 -7.49
C GLU A 19 17.42 -22.34 -8.92
N VAL A 20 16.38 -21.82 -9.57
CA VAL A 20 16.06 -22.05 -10.98
C VAL A 20 16.11 -20.71 -11.70
N LYS A 21 16.80 -20.69 -12.83
CA LYS A 21 16.81 -19.53 -13.73
C LYS A 21 16.21 -19.92 -15.07
N LYS A 22 15.34 -19.06 -15.60
CA LYS A 22 14.75 -19.19 -16.92
C LYS A 22 14.90 -17.86 -17.66
N SER A 23 15.52 -17.89 -18.83
CA SER A 23 15.63 -16.74 -19.72
C SER A 23 14.85 -17.01 -21.00
N GLN A 24 14.04 -16.06 -21.43
CA GLN A 24 13.21 -16.21 -22.62
C GLN A 24 13.08 -14.89 -23.37
N ILE A 25 13.40 -14.92 -24.67
CA ILE A 25 13.14 -13.80 -25.56
C ILE A 25 11.63 -13.65 -25.80
N VAL A 26 11.14 -12.42 -25.73
CA VAL A 26 9.73 -12.12 -26.01
C VAL A 26 9.52 -12.10 -27.52
N MET A 27 8.77 -13.07 -28.01
CA MET A 27 8.40 -13.20 -29.42
C MET A 27 7.00 -12.61 -29.65
N PRO A 28 6.63 -12.28 -30.89
CA PRO A 28 5.29 -11.77 -31.21
C PRO A 28 4.14 -12.66 -30.71
N CYS A 29 4.32 -13.98 -30.69
CA CYS A 29 3.32 -14.92 -30.16
C CYS A 29 3.15 -14.87 -28.64
N HIS A 30 4.04 -14.21 -27.91
CA HIS A 30 3.95 -13.99 -26.47
C HIS A 30 3.32 -12.64 -26.12
N ALA A 31 3.14 -11.76 -27.12
CA ALA A 31 2.76 -10.38 -26.90
C ALA A 31 1.27 -10.14 -27.07
N ASN A 32 0.80 -9.07 -26.44
CA ASN A 32 -0.50 -8.46 -26.66
C ASN A 32 -0.49 -7.62 -27.95
N HIS A 33 -1.63 -6.99 -28.24
CA HIS A 33 -1.81 -6.13 -29.42
C HIS A 33 -0.90 -4.88 -29.43
N CYS A 34 -0.36 -4.47 -28.28
CA CYS A 34 0.59 -3.37 -28.12
C CYS A 34 2.06 -3.80 -28.30
N GLN A 35 2.33 -5.04 -28.72
CA GLN A 35 3.69 -5.60 -28.80
C GLN A 35 4.41 -5.66 -27.44
N GLU A 36 3.64 -5.76 -26.35
CA GLU A 36 4.16 -6.00 -25.01
C GLU A 36 3.83 -7.42 -24.58
N LEU A 37 4.68 -8.04 -23.77
CA LEU A 37 4.47 -9.37 -23.20
C LEU A 37 3.12 -9.45 -22.49
N SER A 38 2.28 -10.41 -22.89
CA SER A 38 1.05 -10.73 -22.17
C SER A 38 1.38 -11.12 -20.74
N VAL A 39 0.71 -10.46 -19.78
CA VAL A 39 0.95 -10.74 -18.36
C VAL A 39 0.54 -12.17 -18.01
N GLY A 40 -0.52 -12.71 -18.62
CA GLY A 40 -0.87 -14.11 -18.49
C GLY A 40 0.27 -15.06 -18.90
N GLN A 41 0.97 -14.76 -20.00
CA GLN A 41 2.13 -15.55 -20.41
C GLN A 41 3.30 -15.42 -19.41
N LEU A 42 3.52 -14.22 -18.87
CA LEU A 42 4.51 -14.02 -17.81
C LEU A 42 4.19 -14.83 -16.55
N LEU A 43 2.94 -14.79 -16.08
CA LEU A 43 2.47 -15.56 -14.91
C LEU A 43 2.65 -17.06 -15.11
N LYS A 44 2.39 -17.57 -16.32
CA LYS A 44 2.65 -18.96 -16.68
C LYS A 44 4.13 -19.33 -16.55
N TRP A 45 5.03 -18.47 -17.03
CA TRP A 45 6.47 -18.71 -16.90
C TRP A 45 6.98 -18.59 -15.47
N MET A 46 6.47 -17.62 -14.70
CA MET A 46 6.79 -17.45 -13.28
C MET A 46 6.42 -18.70 -12.48
N ASP A 47 5.18 -19.17 -12.61
CA ASP A 47 4.69 -20.36 -11.91
C ASP A 47 5.46 -21.61 -12.31
N SER A 48 5.74 -21.81 -13.61
CA SER A 48 6.51 -22.96 -14.08
C SER A 48 7.93 -22.99 -13.49
N THR A 49 8.58 -21.81 -13.41
CA THR A 49 9.95 -21.68 -12.88
C THR A 49 9.95 -21.90 -11.35
N ALA A 50 8.94 -21.37 -10.66
CA ALA A 50 8.77 -21.52 -9.23
C ALA A 50 8.41 -22.95 -8.81
N CYS A 51 7.54 -23.61 -9.60
CA CYS A 51 7.18 -25.01 -9.41
C CYS A 51 8.42 -25.90 -9.53
N LEU A 52 9.27 -25.69 -10.55
CA LEU A 52 10.51 -26.44 -10.69
C LEU A 52 11.47 -26.23 -9.50
N SER A 53 11.52 -25.02 -8.93
CA SER A 53 12.31 -24.74 -7.72
C SER A 53 11.76 -25.50 -6.51
N ALA A 54 10.43 -25.52 -6.35
CA ALA A 54 9.76 -26.26 -5.29
C ALA A 54 9.98 -27.77 -5.42
N GLU A 55 9.84 -28.32 -6.63
CA GLU A 55 10.05 -29.74 -6.92
C GLU A 55 11.50 -30.17 -6.68
N ARG A 56 12.50 -29.31 -7.00
CA ARG A 56 13.91 -29.56 -6.67
C ARG A 56 14.14 -29.72 -5.17
N HIS A 57 13.46 -28.92 -4.35
CA HIS A 57 13.57 -29.01 -2.89
C HIS A 57 12.80 -30.20 -2.31
N ALA A 58 11.57 -30.42 -2.79
CA ALA A 58 10.69 -31.48 -2.31
C ALA A 58 11.15 -32.88 -2.73
N GLY A 59 11.77 -33.01 -3.92
CA GLY A 59 12.02 -34.29 -4.57
C GLY A 59 10.74 -35.01 -5.03
N CYS A 60 9.62 -34.31 -5.10
CA CYS A 60 8.34 -34.82 -5.60
C CYS A 60 7.50 -33.70 -6.22
N PRO A 61 6.47 -34.05 -7.01
CA PRO A 61 5.66 -33.05 -7.69
C PRO A 61 4.94 -32.10 -6.73
N CYS A 62 4.88 -30.85 -7.14
CA CYS A 62 4.31 -29.75 -6.35
C CYS A 62 3.20 -29.05 -7.12
N VAL A 63 2.24 -28.49 -6.38
CA VAL A 63 1.17 -27.67 -6.93
C VAL A 63 1.10 -26.32 -6.22
N THR A 64 0.67 -25.31 -6.97
CA THR A 64 0.54 -23.93 -6.49
C THR A 64 -0.66 -23.83 -5.55
N ALA A 65 -0.42 -23.48 -4.29
CA ALA A 65 -1.48 -23.34 -3.29
C ALA A 65 -1.95 -21.88 -3.14
N SER A 66 -1.02 -20.93 -3.20
CA SER A 66 -1.34 -19.51 -3.13
C SER A 66 -0.29 -18.68 -3.84
N VAL A 67 -0.68 -17.48 -4.23
CA VAL A 67 0.20 -16.45 -4.79
C VAL A 67 -0.01 -15.18 -3.97
N ASP A 68 1.07 -14.56 -3.52
CA ASP A 68 1.03 -13.30 -2.78
C ASP A 68 0.78 -12.12 -3.73
N ASP A 69 0.61 -10.90 -3.20
CA ASP A 69 0.38 -9.71 -4.01
C ASP A 69 1.52 -9.54 -5.04
N ILE A 70 1.17 -9.39 -6.33
CA ILE A 70 2.12 -9.13 -7.41
C ILE A 70 1.93 -7.70 -7.88
N HIS A 71 3.03 -6.94 -7.98
CA HIS A 71 3.06 -5.62 -8.60
C HIS A 71 3.97 -5.62 -9.81
N PHE A 72 3.46 -5.15 -10.95
CA PHE A 72 4.21 -5.00 -12.19
C PHE A 72 4.68 -3.55 -12.30
N GLU A 73 5.99 -3.33 -12.15
CA GLU A 73 6.59 -1.99 -12.19
C GLU A 73 6.80 -1.50 -13.62
N HIS A 74 7.07 -2.43 -14.54
CA HIS A 74 7.42 -2.14 -15.93
C HIS A 74 6.81 -3.18 -16.89
N THR A 75 6.48 -2.76 -18.12
CA THR A 75 6.12 -3.67 -19.20
C THR A 75 7.38 -4.17 -19.92
N VAL A 76 7.24 -5.28 -20.68
CA VAL A 76 8.32 -5.87 -21.45
C VAL A 76 7.91 -5.94 -22.92
N GLY A 77 8.70 -5.36 -23.82
CA GLY A 77 8.42 -5.34 -25.25
C GLY A 77 8.88 -6.60 -25.99
N VAL A 78 8.32 -6.83 -27.17
CA VAL A 78 8.82 -7.83 -28.13
C VAL A 78 10.29 -7.55 -28.47
N GLY A 79 11.10 -8.61 -28.51
CA GLY A 79 12.54 -8.55 -28.77
C GLY A 79 13.41 -8.41 -27.51
N GLN A 80 12.82 -8.04 -26.37
CA GLN A 80 13.53 -8.02 -25.08
C GLN A 80 13.60 -9.42 -24.46
N VAL A 81 14.54 -9.61 -23.52
CA VAL A 81 14.75 -10.88 -22.82
C VAL A 81 14.20 -10.78 -21.40
N VAL A 82 13.29 -11.67 -21.07
CA VAL A 82 12.81 -11.84 -19.68
C VAL A 82 13.68 -12.85 -18.97
N ASN A 83 14.18 -12.46 -17.80
CA ASN A 83 14.96 -13.28 -16.89
C ASN A 83 14.14 -13.53 -15.62
N ILE A 84 13.78 -14.79 -15.38
CA ILE A 84 13.02 -15.23 -14.20
C ILE A 84 13.96 -16.06 -13.32
N GLN A 85 14.08 -15.66 -12.07
CA GLN A 85 14.82 -16.38 -11.05
C GLN A 85 13.87 -16.79 -9.94
N ALA A 86 13.87 -18.07 -9.57
CA ALA A 86 13.05 -18.59 -8.49
C ALA A 86 13.90 -19.41 -7.52
N LYS A 87 13.69 -19.24 -6.21
CA LYS A 87 14.36 -20.01 -5.16
C LYS A 87 13.44 -20.24 -3.96
N VAL A 88 13.65 -21.33 -3.24
CA VAL A 88 12.93 -21.58 -1.98
C VAL A 88 13.50 -20.68 -0.90
N ASN A 89 12.66 -19.80 -0.35
CA ASN A 89 13.04 -18.95 0.79
C ASN A 89 12.92 -19.71 2.10
N ARG A 90 11.88 -20.54 2.23
CA ARG A 90 11.61 -21.32 3.43
C ARG A 90 10.73 -22.53 3.13
N ALA A 91 11.12 -23.68 3.67
CA ALA A 91 10.26 -24.86 3.75
C ALA A 91 9.64 -24.94 5.15
N PHE A 92 8.34 -25.19 5.21
CA PHE A 92 7.59 -25.43 6.44
C PHE A 92 7.37 -26.94 6.62
N THR A 93 6.21 -27.34 7.13
CA THR A 93 5.86 -28.76 7.30
C THR A 93 5.50 -29.42 5.98
N THR A 94 4.43 -28.94 5.34
CA THR A 94 3.88 -29.52 4.09
C THR A 94 3.82 -28.50 2.95
N SER A 95 4.26 -27.27 3.21
CA SER A 95 4.29 -26.17 2.26
C SER A 95 5.66 -25.51 2.25
N MET A 96 5.96 -24.81 1.17
CA MET A 96 7.15 -23.99 1.06
C MET A 96 6.83 -22.67 0.36
N GLU A 97 7.56 -21.62 0.74
CA GLU A 97 7.52 -20.34 0.04
C GLU A 97 8.66 -20.27 -0.97
N VAL A 98 8.32 -19.94 -2.21
CA VAL A 98 9.25 -19.70 -3.31
C VAL A 98 9.23 -18.21 -3.64
N GLY A 99 10.38 -17.56 -3.56
CA GLY A 99 10.57 -16.20 -4.04
C GLY A 99 10.84 -16.20 -5.54
N ILE A 100 10.22 -15.27 -6.27
CA ILE A 100 10.34 -15.12 -7.72
C ILE A 100 10.75 -13.68 -8.01
N VAL A 101 11.83 -13.50 -8.75
CA VAL A 101 12.29 -12.20 -9.24
C VAL A 101 12.29 -12.24 -10.75
N VAL A 102 11.61 -11.27 -11.36
CA VAL A 102 11.58 -11.09 -12.81
C VAL A 102 12.33 -9.82 -13.15
N SER A 103 13.33 -9.93 -14.01
CA SER A 103 14.01 -8.80 -14.63
C SER A 103 13.89 -8.86 -16.16
N CYS A 104 14.03 -7.70 -16.78
CA CYS A 104 14.10 -7.55 -18.22
C CYS A 104 15.48 -7.07 -18.62
N GLU A 105 15.92 -7.51 -19.79
CA GLU A 105 17.16 -7.13 -20.45
C GLU A 105 16.86 -6.74 -21.89
N ASP A 106 17.31 -5.55 -22.28
CA ASP A 106 17.34 -5.13 -23.67
C ASP A 106 18.74 -5.34 -24.24
N LEU A 107 18.86 -6.34 -25.12
CA LEU A 107 20.12 -6.76 -25.73
C LEU A 107 20.76 -5.68 -26.61
N PHE A 108 19.99 -4.72 -27.12
CA PHE A 108 20.54 -3.65 -27.96
C PHE A 108 21.14 -2.51 -27.14
N SER A 109 20.46 -2.11 -26.06
CA SER A 109 20.92 -1.02 -25.19
C SER A 109 21.78 -1.48 -24.02
N GLY A 110 21.82 -2.78 -23.73
CA GLY A 110 22.46 -3.35 -22.54
C GLY A 110 21.78 -2.94 -21.23
N ARG A 111 20.56 -2.39 -21.29
CA ARG A 111 19.82 -1.97 -20.10
C ARG A 111 19.17 -3.17 -19.44
N HIS A 112 19.22 -3.19 -18.11
CA HIS A 112 18.54 -4.17 -17.28
C HIS A 112 17.71 -3.46 -16.23
N TRP A 113 16.49 -3.94 -15.99
CA TRP A 113 15.63 -3.43 -14.93
C TRP A 113 14.77 -4.55 -14.35
N LYS A 114 14.27 -4.34 -13.13
CA LYS A 114 13.35 -5.26 -12.47
C LYS A 114 11.95 -5.04 -13.04
N VAL A 115 11.21 -6.12 -13.30
CA VAL A 115 9.82 -6.06 -13.80
C VAL A 115 8.85 -6.25 -12.65
N CYS A 116 9.05 -7.31 -11.87
CA CYS A 116 8.25 -7.59 -10.68
C CYS A 116 8.99 -8.53 -9.72
N GLN A 117 8.49 -8.60 -8.50
CA GLN A 117 8.84 -9.62 -7.52
C GLN A 117 7.56 -10.22 -6.96
N ALA A 118 7.55 -11.53 -6.81
CA ALA A 118 6.40 -12.27 -6.34
C ALA A 118 6.82 -13.36 -5.36
N PHE A 119 5.88 -13.80 -4.53
CA PHE A 119 6.06 -14.94 -3.64
C PHE A 119 4.90 -15.90 -3.86
N ALA A 120 5.23 -17.18 -4.00
CA ALA A 120 4.23 -18.22 -4.21
C ALA A 120 4.41 -19.34 -3.17
N THR A 121 3.29 -19.88 -2.69
CA THR A 121 3.29 -21.02 -1.79
C THR A 121 3.00 -22.29 -2.57
N PHE A 122 3.90 -23.26 -2.49
CA PHE A 122 3.74 -24.57 -3.10
C PHE A 122 3.50 -25.63 -2.03
N VAL A 123 2.70 -26.63 -2.37
CA VAL A 123 2.46 -27.82 -1.55
C VAL A 123 2.76 -29.07 -2.35
N THR A 124 3.26 -30.10 -1.67
CA THR A 124 3.53 -31.40 -2.29
C THR A 124 2.22 -32.15 -2.50
N GLN A 125 2.06 -32.78 -3.66
CA GLN A 125 0.92 -33.65 -3.94
C GLN A 125 1.44 -35.03 -4.36
N ARG A 126 1.09 -36.07 -3.58
CA ARG A 126 1.32 -37.46 -3.98
C ARG A 126 0.03 -38.07 -4.54
N PRO A 127 0.13 -39.06 -5.44
CA PRO A 127 -1.03 -39.80 -5.95
C PRO A 127 -1.88 -40.43 -4.83
N THR A 128 -1.30 -40.72 -3.67
CA THR A 128 -1.99 -41.28 -2.50
C THR A 128 -2.77 -40.24 -1.68
N GLY A 129 -2.63 -38.94 -1.99
CA GLY A 129 -3.23 -37.84 -1.22
C GLY A 129 -2.51 -37.50 0.09
N GLU A 130 -1.43 -38.21 0.43
CA GLU A 130 -0.66 -37.99 1.66
C GLU A 130 0.22 -36.75 1.56
N LYS A 131 0.20 -35.92 2.62
CA LYS A 131 1.07 -34.74 2.74
C LYS A 131 2.50 -35.19 3.07
N VAL A 132 3.47 -34.69 2.31
CA VAL A 132 4.90 -35.00 2.55
C VAL A 132 5.46 -34.03 3.57
N LEU A 133 6.21 -34.55 4.55
CA LEU A 133 7.00 -33.72 5.43
C LEU A 133 8.25 -33.24 4.69
N LEU A 134 8.34 -31.93 4.50
CA LEU A 134 9.46 -31.30 3.81
C LEU A 134 10.68 -31.19 4.71
N ARG A 135 11.87 -31.34 4.12
CA ARG A 135 13.13 -31.03 4.81
C ARG A 135 13.21 -29.51 5.03
N PRO A 136 13.53 -29.02 6.24
CA PRO A 136 13.73 -27.60 6.47
C PRO A 136 14.83 -27.04 5.56
N PHE A 137 14.58 -25.85 5.00
CA PHE A 137 15.60 -25.13 4.23
C PHE A 137 16.55 -24.42 5.21
N VAL A 138 17.85 -24.62 5.03
CA VAL A 138 18.89 -24.00 5.88
C VAL A 138 19.53 -22.84 5.12
N PRO A 139 19.23 -21.57 5.47
CA PRO A 139 19.84 -20.42 4.82
C PRO A 139 21.33 -20.32 5.18
N ARG A 140 22.21 -20.07 4.19
CA ARG A 140 23.66 -19.94 4.41
C ARG A 140 24.14 -18.50 4.41
N THR A 141 23.57 -17.65 3.55
CA THR A 141 23.98 -16.24 3.45
C THR A 141 23.10 -15.35 4.33
N GLN A 142 23.60 -14.15 4.67
CA GLN A 142 22.82 -13.15 5.42
C GLN A 142 21.52 -12.79 4.67
N ALA A 143 21.58 -12.64 3.34
CA ALA A 143 20.40 -12.39 2.52
C ALA A 143 19.37 -13.52 2.63
N GLU A 144 19.80 -14.79 2.58
CA GLU A 144 18.90 -15.94 2.76
C GLU A 144 18.33 -16.01 4.17
N GLN A 145 19.08 -15.63 5.21
CA GLN A 145 18.59 -15.59 6.59
C GLN A 145 17.48 -14.54 6.76
N VAL A 146 17.66 -13.37 6.15
CA VAL A 146 16.63 -12.31 6.13
C VAL A 146 15.41 -12.76 5.33
N GLU A 147 15.58 -13.33 4.14
CA GLU A 147 14.45 -13.85 3.35
C GLU A 147 13.68 -14.96 4.09
N HIS A 148 14.38 -15.82 4.82
CA HIS A 148 13.81 -16.90 5.62
C HIS A 148 12.99 -16.39 6.83
N SER A 149 13.43 -15.30 7.47
CA SER A 149 12.68 -14.64 8.55
C SER A 149 11.45 -13.92 8.00
N LEU A 150 11.61 -13.17 6.91
CA LEU A 150 10.52 -12.49 6.21
C LEU A 150 9.46 -13.46 5.68
N ALA A 151 9.85 -14.67 5.25
CA ALA A 151 8.92 -15.71 4.80
C ALA A 151 7.95 -16.16 5.91
N ALA A 152 8.41 -16.16 7.17
CA ALA A 152 7.55 -16.46 8.32
C ALA A 152 6.48 -15.37 8.51
N GLU A 153 6.91 -14.11 8.41
CA GLU A 153 6.01 -12.97 8.59
C GLU A 153 5.02 -12.85 7.42
N ARG A 154 5.46 -13.08 6.17
CA ARG A 154 4.55 -13.18 5.01
C ARG A 154 3.50 -14.28 5.19
N ARG A 155 3.90 -15.46 5.67
CA ARG A 155 2.96 -16.55 5.97
C ARG A 155 1.92 -16.14 7.02
N ARG A 156 2.34 -15.44 8.07
CA ARG A 156 1.42 -14.90 9.07
C ARG A 156 0.44 -13.90 8.46
N MET A 157 0.92 -12.98 7.62
CA MET A 157 0.07 -12.02 6.91
C MET A 157 -0.95 -12.70 6.00
N ARG A 158 -0.60 -13.82 5.34
CA ARG A 158 -1.53 -14.63 4.54
C ARG A 158 -2.70 -15.16 5.38
N THR A 159 -2.40 -15.72 6.54
CA THR A 159 -3.42 -16.28 7.45
C THR A 159 -4.35 -15.19 7.98
N VAL A 160 -3.78 -14.06 8.41
CA VAL A 160 -4.55 -12.95 8.99
C VAL A 160 -5.32 -12.16 7.92
N HIS A 161 -4.95 -12.25 6.64
CA HIS A 161 -5.61 -11.52 5.55
C HIS A 161 -7.13 -11.73 5.50
N THR A 162 -7.58 -12.99 5.67
CA THR A 162 -9.01 -13.31 5.63
C THR A 162 -9.74 -12.69 6.81
N ASP A 163 -9.12 -12.66 7.99
CA ASP A 163 -9.68 -12.05 9.20
C ASP A 163 -9.73 -10.53 9.05
N ILE A 164 -8.66 -9.88 8.57
CA ILE A 164 -8.65 -8.43 8.27
C ILE A 164 -9.77 -8.06 7.30
N MET A 165 -9.93 -8.84 6.21
CA MET A 165 -10.99 -8.57 5.25
C MET A 165 -12.37 -8.70 5.90
N LYS A 166 -12.58 -9.70 6.75
CA LYS A 166 -13.85 -9.90 7.46
C LYS A 166 -14.13 -8.79 8.46
N ASP A 167 -13.13 -8.35 9.22
CA ASP A 167 -13.23 -7.24 10.17
C ASP A 167 -13.55 -5.92 9.46
N LEU A 168 -12.87 -5.64 8.34
CA LEU A 168 -13.14 -4.48 7.48
C LEU A 168 -14.54 -4.50 6.85
N LEU A 169 -15.19 -5.65 6.74
CA LEU A 169 -16.57 -5.72 6.21
C LEU A 169 -17.62 -5.70 7.34
N THR A 170 -17.24 -6.10 8.55
CA THR A 170 -18.17 -6.24 9.69
C THR A 170 -18.37 -4.91 10.44
N ASN A 171 -17.41 -3.99 10.38
CA ASN A 171 -17.50 -2.70 11.07
C ASN A 171 -18.64 -1.84 10.47
N ARG A 172 -19.68 -1.52 11.26
CA ARG A 172 -20.94 -0.93 10.77
C ARG A 172 -20.83 0.48 10.17
N ALA A 173 -19.67 1.13 10.23
CA ALA A 173 -19.41 2.43 9.62
C ALA A 173 -19.45 2.40 8.07
N PHE A 174 -19.36 1.22 7.45
CA PHE A 174 -19.23 1.05 5.99
C PHE A 174 -20.55 1.02 5.21
N HIS A 175 -21.71 1.06 5.88
CA HIS A 175 -23.03 0.88 5.22
C HIS A 175 -23.64 2.15 4.61
N ARG A 176 -22.97 3.31 4.65
CA ARG A 176 -23.46 4.56 4.05
C ARG A 176 -22.38 5.28 3.24
N VAL A 177 -21.86 4.63 2.20
CA VAL A 177 -21.37 5.40 1.06
C VAL A 177 -22.59 5.71 0.21
N GLU A 178 -23.19 6.89 0.40
CA GLU A 178 -24.17 7.43 -0.53
C GLU A 178 -23.48 7.58 -1.88
N VAL A 179 -23.70 6.61 -2.78
CA VAL A 179 -23.40 6.81 -4.18
C VAL A 179 -24.41 7.84 -4.64
N GLN A 180 -23.99 9.09 -4.64
CA GLN A 180 -24.67 10.18 -5.32
C GLN A 180 -24.95 9.67 -6.72
N GLU A 181 -26.24 9.45 -7.05
CA GLU A 181 -26.69 8.92 -8.34
C GLU A 181 -26.13 9.84 -9.42
N THR A 182 -24.98 9.47 -9.96
CA THR A 182 -24.35 10.22 -11.03
C THR A 182 -24.98 9.64 -12.29
N GLU A 183 -25.78 10.44 -13.00
CA GLU A 183 -26.52 10.02 -14.21
C GLU A 183 -25.63 9.36 -15.30
N MET A 184 -24.30 9.49 -15.18
CA MET A 184 -23.29 8.94 -16.10
C MET A 184 -22.60 7.64 -15.65
N ALA A 185 -23.07 6.96 -14.59
CA ALA A 185 -22.44 5.72 -14.13
C ALA A 185 -22.75 4.51 -15.05
N VAL A 186 -21.71 3.74 -15.40
CA VAL A 186 -21.83 2.57 -16.28
C VAL A 186 -22.24 1.33 -15.46
N PRO A 187 -23.30 0.59 -15.83
CA PRO A 187 -23.68 -0.65 -15.13
C PRO A 187 -22.57 -1.71 -15.21
N ALA A 188 -22.22 -2.30 -14.07
CA ALA A 188 -21.19 -3.35 -13.99
C ALA A 188 -21.48 -4.54 -14.92
N GLU A 189 -22.75 -4.89 -15.12
CA GLU A 189 -23.23 -5.95 -16.03
C GLU A 189 -22.65 -5.85 -17.45
N ARG A 190 -22.45 -4.63 -17.96
CA ARG A 190 -21.88 -4.40 -19.30
C ARG A 190 -20.44 -4.89 -19.43
N THR A 191 -19.73 -5.00 -18.31
CA THR A 191 -18.33 -5.44 -18.25
C THR A 191 -18.21 -6.96 -18.08
N ARG A 192 -19.32 -7.68 -17.88
CA ARG A 192 -19.32 -9.11 -17.54
C ARG A 192 -18.80 -9.98 -18.69
N VAL A 193 -17.75 -10.74 -18.45
CA VAL A 193 -17.17 -11.70 -19.41
C VAL A 193 -17.27 -13.10 -18.84
N GLU A 194 -17.65 -14.05 -19.69
CA GLU A 194 -17.60 -15.47 -19.38
C GLU A 194 -16.85 -16.19 -20.51
N SER A 195 -15.89 -17.03 -20.15
CA SER A 195 -15.16 -17.90 -21.08
C SER A 195 -15.12 -19.32 -20.52
N VAL A 196 -15.03 -20.31 -21.41
CA VAL A 196 -14.87 -21.71 -21.02
C VAL A 196 -13.66 -22.29 -21.72
N GLU A 197 -12.72 -22.81 -20.94
CA GLU A 197 -11.48 -23.40 -21.44
C GLU A 197 -11.44 -24.89 -21.11
N LEU A 198 -11.13 -25.73 -22.10
CA LEU A 198 -10.90 -27.17 -21.87
C LEU A 198 -9.45 -27.38 -21.41
N VAL A 199 -9.27 -28.10 -20.30
CA VAL A 199 -7.94 -28.47 -19.83
C VAL A 199 -7.40 -29.60 -20.70
N LEU A 200 -6.33 -29.31 -21.43
CA LEU A 200 -5.62 -30.24 -22.30
C LEU A 200 -4.34 -30.74 -21.62
N PRO A 201 -3.72 -31.83 -22.10
CA PRO A 201 -2.47 -32.35 -21.54
C PRO A 201 -1.33 -31.31 -21.47
N THR A 202 -1.27 -30.36 -22.41
CA THR A 202 -0.30 -29.26 -22.42
C THR A 202 -0.50 -28.23 -21.31
N HIS A 203 -1.65 -28.26 -20.63
CA HIS A 203 -2.03 -27.34 -19.56
C HIS A 203 -1.75 -27.92 -18.17
N ALA A 204 -1.35 -29.19 -18.10
CA ALA A 204 -1.14 -29.92 -16.86
C ALA A 204 0.30 -30.43 -16.73
N ASN A 205 0.68 -30.70 -15.49
CA ASN A 205 1.94 -31.37 -15.18
C ASN A 205 1.86 -32.86 -15.56
N HIS A 206 2.98 -33.57 -15.42
CA HIS A 206 3.08 -35.00 -15.71
C HIS A 206 2.20 -35.88 -14.80
N GLN A 207 1.59 -35.31 -13.75
CA GLN A 207 0.61 -35.95 -12.88
C GLN A 207 -0.85 -35.57 -13.22
N VAL A 208 -1.09 -34.96 -14.39
CA VAL A 208 -2.43 -34.61 -14.88
C VAL A 208 -3.09 -33.45 -14.12
N ASN A 209 -2.38 -32.80 -13.18
CA ASN A 209 -2.86 -31.61 -12.49
C ASN A 209 -2.58 -30.34 -13.31
N THR A 210 -3.59 -29.51 -13.51
CA THR A 210 -3.47 -28.23 -14.22
C THR A 210 -2.45 -27.32 -13.54
N PHE A 211 -1.55 -26.72 -14.31
CA PHE A 211 -0.61 -25.72 -13.77
C PHE A 211 -1.34 -24.47 -13.30
N GLY A 212 -1.02 -23.99 -12.08
CA GLY A 212 -1.59 -22.75 -11.55
C GLY A 212 -1.33 -21.55 -12.46
N GLY A 213 -0.15 -21.52 -13.08
CA GLY A 213 0.24 -20.52 -14.08
C GLY A 213 -0.65 -20.48 -15.31
N GLN A 214 -1.17 -21.64 -15.76
CA GLN A 214 -2.07 -21.69 -16.90
C GLN A 214 -3.46 -21.15 -16.54
N ILE A 215 -3.96 -21.45 -15.34
CA ILE A 215 -5.22 -20.90 -14.83
C ILE A 215 -5.10 -19.38 -14.68
N MET A 216 -4.01 -18.89 -14.10
CA MET A 216 -3.72 -17.45 -13.99
C MET A 216 -3.70 -16.75 -15.34
N ALA A 217 -3.10 -17.38 -16.36
CA ALA A 217 -3.05 -16.83 -17.72
C ALA A 217 -4.45 -16.65 -18.32
N TRP A 218 -5.33 -17.65 -18.18
CA TRP A 218 -6.70 -17.53 -18.67
C TRP A 218 -7.52 -16.53 -17.87
N MET A 219 -7.33 -16.46 -16.55
CA MET A 219 -7.99 -15.45 -15.71
C MET A 219 -7.63 -14.03 -16.13
N GLU A 220 -6.34 -13.78 -16.40
CA GLU A 220 -5.87 -12.47 -16.86
C GLU A 220 -6.51 -12.09 -18.19
N ASN A 221 -6.56 -13.01 -19.17
CA ASN A 221 -7.20 -12.74 -20.46
C ASN A 221 -8.66 -12.29 -20.30
N VAL A 222 -9.45 -13.01 -19.50
CA VAL A 222 -10.87 -12.68 -19.27
C VAL A 222 -11.01 -11.37 -18.49
N ALA A 223 -10.12 -11.10 -17.54
CA ALA A 223 -10.09 -9.85 -16.78
C ALA A 223 -9.78 -8.64 -17.66
N THR A 224 -8.80 -8.76 -18.54
CA THR A 224 -8.39 -7.72 -19.48
C THR A 224 -9.51 -7.37 -20.45
N ILE A 225 -10.30 -8.36 -20.89
CA ILE A 225 -11.50 -8.11 -21.71
C ILE A 225 -12.56 -7.34 -20.90
N ALA A 226 -12.80 -7.73 -19.64
CA ALA A 226 -13.77 -7.05 -18.78
C ALA A 226 -13.38 -5.59 -18.52
N ALA A 227 -12.10 -5.33 -18.24
CA ALA A 227 -11.55 -4.00 -18.09
C ALA A 227 -11.68 -3.17 -19.39
N SER A 228 -11.35 -3.78 -20.53
CA SER A 228 -11.44 -3.13 -21.85
C SER A 228 -12.87 -2.70 -22.17
N ARG A 229 -13.89 -3.46 -21.75
CA ARG A 229 -15.31 -3.10 -21.94
C ARG A 229 -15.74 -1.87 -21.14
N LEU A 230 -15.06 -1.54 -20.05
CA LEU A 230 -15.33 -0.33 -19.29
C LEU A 230 -14.66 0.90 -19.90
N CYS A 231 -13.38 0.79 -20.24
CA CYS A 231 -12.58 1.94 -20.68
C CYS A 231 -12.59 2.17 -22.19
N ASN A 232 -13.07 1.21 -23.00
CA ASN A 232 -12.98 1.22 -24.47
C ASN A 232 -11.55 1.51 -24.96
N ALA A 233 -10.56 1.01 -24.24
CA ALA A 233 -9.13 1.22 -24.46
C ALA A 233 -8.36 -0.04 -24.06
N HIS A 234 -7.03 0.04 -24.05
CA HIS A 234 -6.14 -1.07 -23.71
C HIS A 234 -5.63 -0.91 -22.28
N PRO A 235 -6.28 -1.59 -21.30
CA PRO A 235 -5.87 -1.51 -19.91
C PRO A 235 -4.58 -2.31 -19.69
N THR A 236 -3.70 -1.78 -18.83
CA THR A 236 -2.49 -2.46 -18.38
C THR A 236 -2.71 -3.01 -16.98
N LEU A 237 -2.38 -4.28 -16.77
CA LEU A 237 -2.46 -4.92 -15.46
C LEU A 237 -1.32 -4.44 -14.55
N GLN A 238 -1.67 -3.81 -13.43
CA GLN A 238 -0.71 -3.21 -12.49
C GLN A 238 -0.47 -4.07 -11.26
N THR A 239 -1.54 -4.66 -10.72
CA THR A 239 -1.43 -5.52 -9.52
C THR A 239 -2.40 -6.69 -9.57
N ILE A 240 -1.99 -7.79 -8.96
CA ILE A 240 -2.84 -8.95 -8.67
C ILE A 240 -2.81 -9.14 -7.15
N ASP A 241 -3.99 -9.16 -6.53
CA ASP A 241 -4.12 -9.36 -5.11
C ASP A 241 -3.83 -10.82 -4.72
N MET A 242 -3.37 -11.03 -3.49
CA MET A 242 -3.11 -12.34 -2.91
C MET A 242 -4.36 -13.23 -2.99
N PHE A 243 -4.20 -14.44 -3.52
CA PHE A 243 -5.29 -15.41 -3.62
C PHE A 243 -4.84 -16.86 -3.37
N TYR A 244 -5.83 -17.73 -3.19
CA TYR A 244 -5.64 -19.16 -2.91
C TYR A 244 -6.30 -20.03 -3.97
N PHE A 245 -5.62 -21.12 -4.33
CA PHE A 245 -6.23 -22.25 -5.03
C PHE A 245 -6.92 -23.15 -4.01
N ARG A 246 -8.24 -23.28 -4.13
CA ARG A 246 -9.12 -23.98 -3.18
C ARG A 246 -9.35 -25.44 -3.54
N ALA A 247 -9.32 -25.75 -4.84
CA ALA A 247 -9.54 -27.09 -5.36
C ALA A 247 -8.58 -27.39 -6.51
N PRO A 248 -8.20 -28.66 -6.71
CA PRO A 248 -7.39 -29.07 -7.85
C PRO A 248 -8.23 -29.05 -9.13
N SER A 249 -7.54 -28.91 -10.27
CA SER A 249 -8.10 -29.10 -11.60
C SER A 249 -7.25 -30.11 -12.35
N HIS A 250 -7.89 -30.93 -13.19
CA HIS A 250 -7.25 -32.01 -13.92
C HIS A 250 -7.50 -31.91 -15.42
N VAL A 251 -6.68 -32.60 -16.22
CA VAL A 251 -6.92 -32.74 -17.67
C VAL A 251 -8.32 -33.31 -17.92
N GLY A 252 -9.04 -32.70 -18.86
CA GLY A 252 -10.44 -33.03 -19.17
C GLY A 252 -11.46 -32.16 -18.45
N ASP A 253 -11.06 -31.40 -17.42
CA ASP A 253 -11.94 -30.39 -16.80
C ASP A 253 -12.28 -29.28 -17.81
N ARG A 254 -13.48 -28.74 -17.67
CA ARG A 254 -13.89 -27.48 -18.31
C ARG A 254 -13.84 -26.38 -17.25
N LEU A 255 -12.97 -25.40 -17.47
CA LEU A 255 -12.81 -24.24 -16.59
C LEU A 255 -13.70 -23.10 -17.09
N VAL A 256 -14.73 -22.77 -16.33
CA VAL A 256 -15.57 -21.60 -16.52
C VAL A 256 -14.94 -20.42 -15.80
N LEU A 257 -14.61 -19.39 -16.55
CA LEU A 257 -13.98 -18.17 -16.07
C LEU A 257 -14.98 -17.03 -16.18
N LYS A 258 -15.36 -16.44 -15.05
CA LYS A 258 -16.31 -15.34 -14.96
C LYS A 258 -15.60 -14.11 -14.44
N ALA A 259 -15.54 -13.04 -15.23
CA ALA A 259 -14.96 -11.76 -14.82
C ALA A 259 -15.98 -10.62 -14.88
N ILE A 260 -15.83 -9.66 -13.98
CA ILE A 260 -16.63 -8.43 -13.94
C ILE A 260 -15.84 -7.33 -13.23
N VAL A 261 -16.02 -6.07 -13.65
CA VAL A 261 -15.46 -4.94 -12.92
C VAL A 261 -16.22 -4.76 -11.60
N ASN A 262 -15.51 -4.90 -10.48
CA ASN A 262 -16.09 -4.73 -9.15
C ASN A 262 -16.24 -3.26 -8.77
N ASN A 263 -15.22 -2.45 -9.09
CA ASN A 263 -15.21 -1.02 -8.82
C ASN A 263 -14.23 -0.29 -9.77
N ALA A 264 -14.52 0.97 -10.05
CA ALA A 264 -13.66 1.89 -10.80
C ALA A 264 -13.31 3.08 -9.92
N PHE A 265 -12.02 3.24 -9.64
CA PHE A 265 -11.44 4.42 -9.02
C PHE A 265 -11.09 5.45 -10.09
N LYS A 266 -10.49 6.58 -9.69
CA LYS A 266 -10.20 7.69 -10.60
C LYS A 266 -9.43 7.27 -11.85
N ASN A 267 -8.30 6.58 -11.67
CA ASN A 267 -7.40 6.19 -12.78
C ASN A 267 -7.20 4.67 -12.90
N SER A 268 -7.83 3.90 -12.02
CA SER A 268 -7.66 2.45 -11.94
C SER A 268 -8.99 1.76 -11.69
N MET A 269 -9.09 0.50 -12.09
CA MET A 269 -10.28 -0.32 -11.87
C MET A 269 -9.88 -1.67 -11.31
N GLU A 270 -10.73 -2.24 -10.46
CA GLU A 270 -10.56 -3.60 -9.96
C GLU A 270 -11.53 -4.54 -10.69
N VAL A 271 -10.97 -5.61 -11.27
CA VAL A 271 -11.71 -6.69 -11.91
C VAL A 271 -11.65 -7.93 -11.03
N GLY A 272 -12.81 -8.45 -10.65
CA GLY A 272 -12.91 -9.75 -10.00
C GLY A 272 -13.02 -10.85 -11.04
N VAL A 273 -12.28 -11.94 -10.85
CA VAL A 273 -12.35 -13.14 -11.70
C VAL A 273 -12.57 -14.37 -10.83
N CYS A 274 -13.53 -15.20 -11.21
CA CYS A 274 -13.80 -16.49 -10.59
C CYS A 274 -13.52 -17.61 -11.60
N ALA A 275 -12.78 -18.64 -11.19
CA ALA A 275 -12.54 -19.86 -11.95
C ALA A 275 -13.27 -21.04 -11.28
N GLU A 276 -14.14 -21.70 -12.04
CA GLU A 276 -14.89 -22.89 -11.62
C GLU A 276 -14.59 -24.03 -12.58
N ALA A 277 -14.33 -25.23 -12.08
CA ALA A 277 -14.09 -26.41 -12.90
C ALA A 277 -15.29 -27.37 -12.81
N TYR A 278 -15.61 -28.05 -13.90
CA TYR A 278 -16.54 -29.17 -13.90
C TYR A 278 -16.12 -30.23 -14.93
N GLN A 279 -16.55 -31.46 -14.68
CA GLN A 279 -16.35 -32.58 -15.60
C GLN A 279 -17.68 -33.33 -15.74
N GLY A 280 -18.21 -33.40 -16.96
CA GLY A 280 -19.53 -34.02 -17.21
C GLY A 280 -20.66 -33.33 -16.45
N GLU A 281 -21.41 -34.09 -15.64
CA GLU A 281 -22.54 -33.61 -14.82
C GLU A 281 -22.15 -33.34 -13.35
N GLU A 282 -20.86 -33.36 -13.02
CA GLU A 282 -20.40 -33.02 -11.66
C GLU A 282 -20.74 -31.57 -11.26
N PRO A 283 -20.97 -31.31 -9.96
CA PRO A 283 -21.17 -29.95 -9.48
C PRO A 283 -19.92 -29.09 -9.71
N LEU A 284 -20.14 -27.80 -9.97
CA LEU A 284 -19.07 -26.82 -10.18
C LEU A 284 -18.15 -26.75 -8.95
N ARG A 285 -16.85 -26.99 -9.16
CA ARG A 285 -15.80 -26.85 -8.15
C ARG A 285 -15.20 -25.47 -8.24
N HIS A 286 -15.29 -24.68 -7.18
CA HIS A 286 -14.62 -23.38 -7.12
C HIS A 286 -13.11 -23.55 -7.00
N ILE A 287 -12.37 -23.26 -8.06
CA ILE A 287 -10.90 -23.42 -8.09
C ILE A 287 -10.24 -22.25 -7.38
N ASN A 288 -10.49 -21.03 -7.83
CA ASN A 288 -9.99 -19.83 -7.18
C ASN A 288 -10.79 -18.58 -7.58
N SER A 289 -10.63 -17.52 -6.80
CA SER A 289 -11.03 -16.16 -7.17
C SER A 289 -9.84 -15.24 -7.01
N ALA A 290 -9.62 -14.36 -7.98
CA ALA A 290 -8.56 -13.36 -7.94
C ALA A 290 -9.13 -11.97 -8.23
N PHE A 291 -8.43 -10.95 -7.75
CA PHE A 291 -8.76 -9.55 -7.97
C PHE A 291 -7.57 -8.88 -8.64
N MET A 292 -7.83 -8.22 -9.76
CA MET A 292 -6.80 -7.66 -10.63
C MET A 292 -7.06 -6.17 -10.78
N THR A 293 -6.04 -5.34 -10.50
CA THR A 293 -6.15 -3.89 -10.68
C THR A 293 -5.52 -3.49 -12.00
N PHE A 294 -6.32 -2.86 -12.85
CA PHE A 294 -5.90 -2.32 -14.14
C PHE A 294 -5.82 -0.80 -14.11
N GLU A 295 -4.87 -0.25 -14.86
CA GLU A 295 -4.77 1.18 -15.15
C GLU A 295 -4.86 1.41 -16.65
N VAL A 296 -5.37 2.57 -17.04
CA VAL A 296 -5.47 2.98 -18.43
C VAL A 296 -4.64 4.23 -18.61
N CYS A 297 -3.67 4.19 -19.51
CA CYS A 297 -2.88 5.35 -19.89
C CYS A 297 -3.28 5.83 -21.29
N ASP A 298 -3.13 7.12 -21.55
CA ASP A 298 -3.28 7.70 -22.89
C ASP A 298 -2.05 7.42 -23.77
N SER A 299 -2.07 7.91 -25.00
CA SER A 299 -0.95 7.78 -25.95
C SER A 299 0.35 8.43 -25.49
N TYR A 300 0.31 9.27 -24.45
CA TYR A 300 1.47 9.95 -23.87
C TYR A 300 1.91 9.31 -22.54
N GLY A 301 1.29 8.18 -22.15
CA GLY A 301 1.59 7.47 -20.90
C GLY A 301 0.98 8.10 -19.65
N LYS A 302 0.02 9.04 -19.80
CA LYS A 302 -0.64 9.68 -18.66
C LYS A 302 -1.88 8.88 -18.25
N PRO A 303 -2.13 8.66 -16.96
CA PRO A 303 -3.32 7.96 -16.49
C PRO A 303 -4.62 8.65 -16.91
N CYS A 304 -5.55 7.88 -17.47
CA CYS A 304 -6.87 8.31 -17.92
C CYS A 304 -7.89 8.20 -16.79
N THR A 305 -8.77 9.20 -16.67
CA THR A 305 -9.91 9.13 -15.75
C THR A 305 -10.94 8.12 -16.26
N LEU A 306 -11.32 7.16 -15.41
CA LEU A 306 -12.27 6.12 -15.74
C LEU A 306 -13.71 6.52 -15.41
N PRO A 307 -14.71 6.00 -16.14
CA PRO A 307 -16.12 6.17 -15.79
C PRO A 307 -16.43 5.43 -14.49
N ARG A 308 -17.33 6.01 -13.67
CA ARG A 308 -17.80 5.36 -12.44
C ARG A 308 -18.63 4.11 -12.78
N ILE A 309 -18.44 3.05 -12.00
CA ILE A 309 -19.24 1.81 -12.07
C ILE A 309 -20.47 1.94 -11.19
N ARG A 310 -21.64 1.56 -11.72
CA ARG A 310 -22.85 1.30 -10.94
C ARG A 310 -22.90 -0.20 -10.60
N PRO A 311 -22.84 -0.59 -9.31
CA PRO A 311 -22.86 -1.99 -8.91
C PRO A 311 -24.18 -2.69 -9.29
N GLU A 312 -24.10 -4.00 -9.54
CA GLU A 312 -25.29 -4.86 -9.72
C GLU A 312 -26.15 -4.86 -8.44
N PRO A 313 -27.48 -5.04 -8.56
CA PRO A 313 -28.34 -5.27 -7.40
C PRO A 313 -27.85 -6.48 -6.57
N LEU A 314 -28.04 -6.43 -5.24
CA LEU A 314 -27.66 -7.48 -4.29
C LEU A 314 -26.14 -7.73 -4.19
N ASP A 315 -25.60 -8.63 -5.01
CA ASP A 315 -24.22 -9.10 -4.92
C ASP A 315 -23.21 -8.06 -5.42
N GLY A 316 -23.62 -7.17 -6.33
CA GLY A 316 -22.75 -6.13 -6.87
C GLY A 316 -22.32 -5.13 -5.80
N TRP A 317 -23.21 -4.77 -4.88
CA TRP A 317 -22.86 -3.88 -3.76
C TRP A 317 -21.83 -4.49 -2.83
N ARG A 318 -21.95 -5.79 -2.56
CA ARG A 318 -20.95 -6.53 -1.80
C ARG A 318 -19.58 -6.46 -2.49
N ARG A 319 -19.51 -6.78 -3.79
CA ARG A 319 -18.24 -6.73 -4.56
C ARG A 319 -17.65 -5.33 -4.60
N TYR A 320 -18.49 -4.31 -4.74
CA TYR A 320 -18.08 -2.91 -4.73
C TYR A 320 -17.41 -2.53 -3.41
N GLN A 321 -18.04 -2.85 -2.27
CA GLN A 321 -17.47 -2.57 -0.94
C GLN A 321 -16.19 -3.38 -0.68
N GLU A 322 -16.19 -4.67 -1.04
CA GLU A 322 -15.01 -5.52 -0.91
C GLU A 322 -13.82 -4.97 -1.73
N ALA A 323 -14.05 -4.36 -2.89
CA ALA A 323 -13.00 -3.75 -3.71
C ALA A 323 -12.37 -2.53 -3.02
N ILE A 324 -13.18 -1.74 -2.32
CA ILE A 324 -12.67 -0.61 -1.53
C ILE A 324 -11.87 -1.13 -0.33
N ALA A 325 -12.33 -2.20 0.34
CA ALA A 325 -11.60 -2.88 1.41
C ALA A 325 -10.25 -3.44 0.94
N ARG A 326 -10.22 -4.12 -0.21
CA ARG A 326 -8.98 -4.61 -0.83
C ARG A 326 -8.01 -3.48 -1.17
N ARG A 327 -8.51 -2.37 -1.71
CA ARG A 327 -7.69 -1.16 -1.95
C ARG A 327 -7.05 -0.64 -0.67
N LYS A 328 -7.80 -0.59 0.45
CA LYS A 328 -7.23 -0.22 1.77
C LYS A 328 -6.12 -1.19 2.18
N ILE A 329 -6.37 -2.50 2.13
CA ILE A 329 -5.38 -3.53 2.50
C ILE A 329 -4.10 -3.37 1.68
N ARG A 330 -4.21 -3.11 0.37
CA ARG A 330 -3.04 -2.89 -0.49
C ARG A 330 -2.25 -1.66 -0.09
N LEU A 331 -2.91 -0.54 0.19
CA LEU A 331 -2.24 0.68 0.67
C LEU A 331 -1.53 0.40 2.00
N ASP A 332 -2.22 -0.21 2.95
CA ASP A 332 -1.65 -0.56 4.26
C ASP A 332 -0.40 -1.43 4.09
N ARG A 333 -0.47 -2.50 3.28
CA ARG A 333 0.68 -3.39 3.03
C ARG A 333 1.84 -2.69 2.33
N LYS A 334 1.56 -1.90 1.29
CA LYS A 334 2.60 -1.21 0.50
C LYS A 334 3.47 -0.33 1.38
N TYR A 335 2.85 0.48 2.25
CA TYR A 335 3.57 1.47 3.03
C TYR A 335 4.06 0.96 4.39
N ILE A 336 3.37 0.00 5.03
CA ILE A 336 3.87 -0.63 6.28
C ILE A 336 5.15 -1.42 6.01
N ILE A 337 5.24 -2.14 4.88
CA ILE A 337 6.44 -2.94 4.54
C ILE A 337 7.59 -2.03 4.11
N SER A 338 7.30 -0.99 3.31
CA SER A 338 8.30 0.00 2.86
C SER A 338 8.99 0.72 4.03
N CYS A 339 8.22 1.23 5.00
CA CYS A 339 8.79 1.99 6.12
C CYS A 339 9.61 1.11 7.09
N LYS A 340 9.30 -0.19 7.18
CA LYS A 340 10.10 -1.14 7.97
C LYS A 340 11.41 -1.55 7.29
N GLN A 341 11.52 -1.36 5.98
CA GLN A 341 12.73 -1.66 5.20
C GLN A 341 13.73 -0.50 5.21
N THR A 342 13.29 0.74 5.44
CA THR A 342 14.19 1.87 5.67
C THR A 342 14.72 1.80 7.10
N GLU A 343 15.96 1.32 7.28
CA GLU A 343 16.69 1.19 8.56
C GLU A 343 16.97 2.55 9.29
N VAL A 344 16.25 3.62 8.94
CA VAL A 344 16.47 4.97 9.47
C VAL A 344 15.35 5.33 10.45
N PRO A 345 15.66 5.74 11.70
CA PRO A 345 14.65 6.22 12.64
C PRO A 345 13.92 7.44 12.06
N LEU A 346 12.58 7.45 12.11
CA LEU A 346 11.78 8.57 11.58
C LEU A 346 11.83 9.77 12.53
N SER A 347 12.05 9.52 13.83
CA SER A 347 12.29 10.53 14.85
C SER A 347 13.76 10.96 14.91
N VAL A 348 13.99 12.23 15.26
CA VAL A 348 15.34 12.75 15.53
C VAL A 348 15.57 12.95 17.02
N PRO A 349 16.78 12.68 17.55
CA PRO A 349 17.12 13.05 18.92
C PRO A 349 16.94 14.55 19.15
N TRP A 350 16.21 14.90 20.20
CA TRP A 350 16.15 16.28 20.64
C TRP A 350 17.50 16.66 21.28
N ASP A 351 18.10 17.73 20.78
CA ASP A 351 19.36 18.26 21.26
C ASP A 351 19.27 19.78 21.34
N LEU A 352 19.44 20.31 22.56
CA LEU A 352 19.34 21.74 22.85
C LEU A 352 20.36 22.56 22.06
N SER A 353 21.55 22.01 21.79
CA SER A 353 22.59 22.70 21.02
C SER A 353 22.20 22.90 19.55
N ASN A 354 21.31 22.03 19.04
CA ASN A 354 20.87 22.01 17.65
C ASN A 354 19.41 22.47 17.48
N GLN A 355 18.79 23.05 18.50
CA GLN A 355 17.36 23.40 18.48
C GLN A 355 16.97 24.29 17.29
N VAL A 356 17.77 25.31 16.97
CA VAL A 356 17.52 26.22 15.85
C VAL A 356 17.52 25.48 14.51
N TYR A 357 18.46 24.54 14.34
CA TYR A 357 18.57 23.73 13.13
C TYR A 357 17.43 22.72 13.02
N LEU A 358 17.02 22.11 14.13
CA LEU A 358 15.89 21.18 14.19
C LEU A 358 14.59 21.87 13.78
N SER A 359 14.33 23.07 14.30
CA SER A 359 13.18 23.90 13.96
C SER A 359 13.22 24.39 12.52
N TYR A 360 14.37 24.88 12.05
CA TYR A 360 14.56 25.27 10.65
C TYR A 360 14.28 24.11 9.69
N ASN A 361 14.84 22.93 9.97
CA ASN A 361 14.63 21.73 9.16
C ASN A 361 13.17 21.27 9.18
N ASN A 362 12.48 21.40 10.32
CA ASN A 362 11.06 21.09 10.44
C ASN A 362 10.22 21.93 9.46
N VAL A 363 10.40 23.26 9.52
CA VAL A 363 9.70 24.21 8.64
C VAL A 363 10.10 24.00 7.18
N SER A 364 11.39 23.81 6.90
CA SER A 364 11.91 23.57 5.55
C SER A 364 11.35 22.27 4.96
N ALA A 365 11.27 21.19 5.73
CA ALA A 365 10.70 19.92 5.29
C ALA A 365 9.23 20.07 4.88
N LEU A 366 8.44 20.81 5.67
CA LEU A 366 7.03 21.08 5.34
C LEU A 366 6.90 21.97 4.10
N LYS A 367 7.69 23.04 3.99
CA LYS A 367 7.72 23.90 2.79
C LYS A 367 8.10 23.11 1.53
N MET A 368 9.10 22.24 1.63
CA MET A 368 9.54 21.37 0.53
C MET A 368 8.48 20.33 0.15
N LEU A 369 7.67 19.86 1.11
CA LEU A 369 6.54 18.96 0.83
C LEU A 369 5.40 19.71 0.16
N ALA A 370 5.07 20.92 0.62
CA ALA A 370 4.03 21.78 0.06
C ALA A 370 4.36 22.26 -1.36
N ALA A 371 5.62 22.58 -1.65
CA ALA A 371 6.07 23.05 -2.96
C ALA A 371 6.14 21.98 -4.06
N ARG A 372 5.71 20.74 -3.76
CA ARG A 372 5.67 19.67 -4.75
C ARG A 372 4.52 19.87 -5.72
N ASN A 373 4.76 19.57 -7.00
CA ASN A 373 3.78 19.79 -8.08
C ASN A 373 3.06 18.50 -8.52
N ASP A 374 3.41 17.36 -7.93
CA ASP A 374 2.93 16.02 -8.28
C ASP A 374 1.74 15.54 -7.42
N TRP A 375 1.04 16.46 -6.73
CA TRP A 375 -0.15 16.14 -5.95
C TRP A 375 -1.33 15.71 -6.84
N VAL A 376 -1.92 14.55 -6.53
CA VAL A 376 -3.08 14.02 -7.26
C VAL A 376 -4.32 14.18 -6.39
N LEU A 377 -5.31 14.96 -6.88
CA LEU A 377 -6.62 15.04 -6.24
C LEU A 377 -7.27 13.64 -6.22
N ASN A 378 -7.52 13.09 -5.04
CA ASN A 378 -8.12 11.78 -4.85
C ASN A 378 -9.65 11.89 -4.74
N SER A 379 -10.13 12.80 -3.89
CA SER A 379 -11.57 13.03 -3.69
C SER A 379 -11.86 14.40 -3.10
N GLU A 380 -13.04 14.92 -3.38
CA GLU A 380 -13.55 16.20 -2.87
C GLU A 380 -14.96 15.99 -2.30
N LYS A 381 -15.20 16.46 -1.07
CA LYS A 381 -16.50 16.39 -0.37
C LYS A 381 -16.66 17.63 0.50
N ASN A 382 -17.84 18.25 0.50
CA ASN A 382 -18.18 19.40 1.35
C ASN A 382 -17.15 20.56 1.29
N LYS A 383 -16.61 20.87 0.09
CA LYS A 383 -15.56 21.88 -0.13
C LYS A 383 -14.22 21.60 0.57
N VAL A 384 -14.02 20.35 0.99
CA VAL A 384 -12.74 19.83 1.46
C VAL A 384 -12.19 18.91 0.39
N SER A 385 -10.95 19.14 -0.02
CA SER A 385 -10.25 18.39 -1.07
C SER A 385 -9.12 17.57 -0.48
N LEU A 386 -9.10 16.26 -0.77
CA LEU A 386 -8.05 15.33 -0.37
C LEU A 386 -7.16 15.01 -1.57
N TYR A 387 -5.88 15.31 -1.43
CA TYR A 387 -4.84 15.01 -2.39
C TYR A 387 -3.90 13.96 -1.82
N THR A 388 -3.37 13.12 -2.69
CA THR A 388 -2.36 12.13 -2.34
C THR A 388 -1.15 12.30 -3.24
N LEU A 389 0.02 12.04 -2.67
CA LEU A 389 1.29 12.06 -3.36
C LEU A 389 2.04 10.80 -2.98
N GLU A 390 2.49 10.05 -3.99
CA GLU A 390 3.26 8.84 -3.79
C GLU A 390 4.65 9.02 -4.41
N LYS A 391 5.70 8.96 -3.59
CA LYS A 391 7.09 9.12 -4.08
C LYS A 391 8.06 8.28 -3.25
N LYS A 392 8.92 7.51 -3.92
CA LYS A 392 9.92 6.63 -3.30
C LYS A 392 9.34 5.74 -2.19
N GLN A 393 8.18 5.11 -2.46
CA GLN A 393 7.49 4.22 -1.51
C GLN A 393 7.02 4.89 -0.20
N VAL A 394 6.86 6.22 -0.19
CA VAL A 394 6.22 6.97 0.88
C VAL A 394 4.94 7.61 0.37
N LEU A 395 3.85 7.40 1.12
CA LEU A 395 2.58 8.08 0.90
C LEU A 395 2.57 9.41 1.65
N SER A 396 2.21 10.48 0.97
CA SER A 396 1.87 11.75 1.59
C SER A 396 0.44 12.12 1.20
N PHE A 397 -0.24 12.82 2.09
CA PHE A 397 -1.57 13.34 1.82
C PHE A 397 -1.65 14.81 2.19
N MET A 398 -2.47 15.54 1.45
CA MET A 398 -2.77 16.95 1.67
C MET A 398 -4.29 17.12 1.71
N ILE A 399 -4.77 17.87 2.70
CA ILE A 399 -6.17 18.24 2.81
C ILE A 399 -6.26 19.75 2.68
N GLU A 400 -7.18 20.21 1.83
CA GLU A 400 -7.30 21.61 1.47
C GLU A 400 -8.75 22.07 1.55
N PHE A 401 -8.99 23.22 2.18
CA PHE A 401 -10.30 23.87 2.23
C PHE A 401 -10.16 25.39 2.42
N GLU A 402 -11.20 26.13 2.06
CA GLU A 402 -11.28 27.59 2.27
C GLU A 402 -12.24 27.94 3.40
N THR A 403 -11.90 28.97 4.17
CA THR A 403 -12.67 29.40 5.34
C THR A 403 -12.69 30.93 5.49
N ASP A 404 -13.79 31.46 6.05
CA ASP A 404 -14.02 32.90 6.26
C ASP A 404 -13.41 33.37 7.60
N ILE A 405 -12.09 33.33 7.67
CA ILE A 405 -11.26 33.84 8.77
C ILE A 405 -9.97 34.45 8.20
N SER A 406 -9.38 35.45 8.87
CA SER A 406 -8.07 36.00 8.47
C SER A 406 -6.94 34.99 8.72
N ALA A 407 -5.90 35.06 7.88
CA ALA A 407 -4.81 34.08 7.92
C ALA A 407 -4.04 34.13 9.25
N GLU A 408 -3.84 35.32 9.79
CA GLU A 408 -3.23 35.55 11.11
C GLU A 408 -4.04 34.91 12.24
N ARG A 409 -5.37 35.06 12.22
CA ARG A 409 -6.23 34.47 13.25
C ARG A 409 -6.25 32.95 13.16
N ALA A 410 -6.34 32.40 11.95
CA ALA A 410 -6.23 30.95 11.73
C ALA A 410 -4.87 30.41 12.19
N PHE A 411 -3.78 31.14 11.93
CA PHE A 411 -2.43 30.77 12.38
C PHE A 411 -2.35 30.69 13.90
N MET A 412 -2.87 31.67 14.62
CA MET A 412 -2.88 31.64 16.09
C MET A 412 -3.66 30.44 16.63
N LEU A 413 -4.88 30.21 16.12
CA LEU A 413 -5.75 29.11 16.57
C LEU A 413 -5.18 27.72 16.27
N LEU A 414 -4.57 27.53 15.09
CA LEU A 414 -4.01 26.23 14.69
C LEU A 414 -2.62 25.97 15.27
N SER A 415 -1.89 27.01 15.68
CA SER A 415 -0.58 26.88 16.33
C SER A 415 -0.68 26.37 17.77
N ASP A 416 -1.83 26.59 18.43
CA ASP A 416 -2.11 26.06 19.76
C ASP A 416 -2.61 24.61 19.68
N LEU A 417 -1.66 23.67 19.78
CA LEU A 417 -1.98 22.25 19.74
C LEU A 417 -2.79 21.76 20.94
N ASN A 418 -2.85 22.49 22.06
CA ASN A 418 -3.71 22.09 23.19
C ASN A 418 -5.19 22.17 22.80
N ARG A 419 -5.53 23.17 21.97
CA ARG A 419 -6.90 23.37 21.47
C ARG A 419 -7.27 22.44 20.34
N ARG A 420 -6.31 21.68 19.79
CA ARG A 420 -6.59 20.68 18.77
C ARG A 420 -7.53 19.58 19.24
N VAL A 421 -7.52 19.27 20.53
CA VAL A 421 -8.45 18.32 21.18
C VAL A 421 -9.92 18.77 21.06
N GLU A 422 -10.19 20.08 20.87
CA GLU A 422 -11.55 20.61 20.72
C GLU A 422 -12.21 20.16 19.39
N TRP A 423 -11.42 19.84 18.36
CA TRP A 423 -11.94 19.58 17.01
C TRP A 423 -11.37 18.33 16.32
N ASP A 424 -10.21 17.82 16.72
CA ASP A 424 -9.58 16.61 16.16
C ASP A 424 -9.80 15.42 17.12
N PRO A 425 -10.72 14.49 16.83
CA PRO A 425 -11.00 13.33 17.67
C PRO A 425 -9.83 12.35 17.74
N ASN A 426 -8.82 12.48 16.86
CA ASN A 426 -7.60 11.69 16.96
C ASN A 426 -6.65 12.21 18.05
N TYR A 427 -6.90 13.40 18.62
CA TYR A 427 -6.12 13.95 19.72
C TYR A 427 -6.91 13.73 21.02
N GLU A 428 -6.64 12.64 21.73
CA GLU A 428 -7.29 12.37 23.02
C GLU A 428 -6.74 13.29 24.11
N ARG A 429 -5.41 13.48 24.13
CA ARG A 429 -4.73 14.41 25.03
C ARG A 429 -3.57 15.09 24.32
N CYS A 430 -3.33 16.35 24.66
CA CYS A 430 -2.19 17.13 24.21
C CYS A 430 -1.61 17.89 25.40
N GLU A 431 -0.35 17.65 25.72
CA GLU A 431 0.35 18.23 26.87
C GLU A 431 1.59 18.97 26.38
N LEU A 432 1.71 20.26 26.70
CA LEU A 432 2.93 21.02 26.45
C LEU A 432 4.05 20.55 27.40
N ILE A 433 5.13 20.02 26.83
CA ILE A 433 6.31 19.56 27.58
C ILE A 433 7.23 20.73 27.87
N HIS A 434 7.57 21.51 26.84
CA HIS A 434 8.59 22.54 26.91
C HIS A 434 8.37 23.61 25.84
N ILE A 435 8.54 24.87 26.20
CA ILE A 435 8.60 26.01 25.28
C ILE A 435 10.08 26.19 24.91
N VAL A 436 10.44 25.91 23.67
CA VAL A 436 11.83 26.02 23.18
C VAL A 436 12.20 27.49 22.99
N ASP A 437 11.32 28.21 22.27
CA ASP A 437 11.36 29.66 22.08
C ASP A 437 9.93 30.18 21.82
N ASP A 438 9.78 31.44 21.40
CA ASP A 438 8.48 32.08 21.16
C ASP A 438 7.65 31.41 20.04
N ASP A 439 8.28 30.61 19.18
CA ASP A 439 7.70 30.01 17.99
C ASP A 439 7.89 28.48 17.89
N ASP A 440 8.58 27.88 18.86
CA ASP A 440 8.91 26.46 18.88
C ASP A 440 8.53 25.81 20.22
N PHE A 441 7.78 24.71 20.11
CA PHE A 441 7.15 24.05 21.25
C PHE A 441 7.28 22.53 21.16
N LEU A 442 7.47 21.87 22.30
CA LEU A 442 7.45 20.42 22.40
C LEU A 442 6.17 19.95 23.07
N TYR A 443 5.44 19.08 22.39
CA TYR A 443 4.18 18.52 22.86
C TYR A 443 4.26 17.00 23.01
N ARG A 444 3.53 16.49 23.99
CA ARG A 444 3.16 15.07 24.07
C ARG A 444 1.71 14.93 23.64
N VAL A 445 1.47 14.15 22.60
CA VAL A 445 0.14 13.89 22.07
C VAL A 445 -0.20 12.43 22.30
N VAL A 446 -1.36 12.15 22.85
CA VAL A 446 -1.92 10.80 22.98
C VAL A 446 -3.08 10.69 22.01
N THR A 447 -3.04 9.66 21.16
CA THR A 447 -4.09 9.38 20.19
C THR A 447 -4.88 8.12 20.60
N PRO A 448 -6.19 8.10 20.34
CA PRO A 448 -7.03 6.99 20.74
C PRO A 448 -6.71 5.75 19.92
N LEU A 449 -7.14 4.61 20.48
CA LEU A 449 -6.94 3.26 19.97
C LEU A 449 -7.29 3.14 18.47
N VAL A 450 -6.27 2.95 17.63
CA VAL A 450 -6.53 2.40 16.30
C VAL A 450 -6.70 0.91 16.46
N GLY A 451 -7.88 0.40 16.14
CA GLY A 451 -8.03 -1.01 15.85
C GLY A 451 -7.13 -1.37 14.67
N TRP A 452 -5.92 -1.86 14.94
CA TRP A 452 -5.33 -2.86 14.07
C TRP A 452 -6.35 -3.99 14.04
N GLY A 453 -6.89 -4.33 12.86
CA GLY A 453 -7.30 -5.72 12.65
C GLY A 453 -6.09 -6.57 13.04
N SER A 454 -6.20 -7.28 14.16
CA SER A 454 -5.07 -7.66 15.00
C SER A 454 -3.98 -8.43 14.24
N ALA A 455 -2.83 -7.80 14.01
CA ALA A 455 -1.69 -8.50 13.40
C ALA A 455 -0.85 -9.28 14.42
N SER A 456 -1.26 -9.40 15.71
CA SER A 456 -0.53 -10.23 16.68
C SER A 456 -1.38 -10.97 17.71
N PRO A 457 -1.43 -12.32 17.70
CA PRO A 457 -2.09 -13.10 18.74
C PRO A 457 -1.23 -13.27 20.01
N SER A 458 -0.06 -12.61 20.10
CA SER A 458 0.79 -12.61 21.30
C SER A 458 0.84 -11.26 22.04
N ALA A 459 0.00 -10.30 21.66
CA ALA A 459 -0.17 -9.05 22.39
C ALA A 459 -1.62 -8.98 22.89
N ASN A 460 -1.80 -8.54 24.14
CA ASN A 460 -3.07 -8.47 24.86
C ASN A 460 -4.25 -8.02 23.96
N PRO A 461 -5.46 -8.56 24.17
CA PRO A 461 -6.69 -8.15 23.47
C PRO A 461 -7.15 -6.72 23.81
N GLN A 462 -6.34 -5.96 24.57
CA GLN A 462 -6.47 -4.52 24.76
C GLN A 462 -5.44 -3.86 23.84
N GLY A 463 -5.89 -3.22 22.76
CA GLY A 463 -5.01 -2.46 21.89
C GLY A 463 -4.24 -1.41 22.67
N ILE A 464 -3.04 -1.09 22.19
CA ILE A 464 -2.10 -0.20 22.87
C ILE A 464 -2.35 1.21 22.32
N ALA A 465 -2.65 2.19 23.18
CA ALA A 465 -2.78 3.60 22.77
C ALA A 465 -1.46 4.10 22.17
N GLN A 466 -1.48 5.16 21.36
CA GLN A 466 -0.25 5.71 20.79
C GLN A 466 0.10 7.03 21.46
N ASP A 467 1.39 7.20 21.79
CA ASP A 467 1.92 8.48 22.23
C ASP A 467 2.94 9.02 21.22
N PHE A 468 2.94 10.34 21.01
CA PHE A 468 3.85 11.03 20.12
C PHE A 468 4.52 12.18 20.89
N ILE A 469 5.81 12.39 20.63
CA ILE A 469 6.54 13.57 21.09
C ILE A 469 6.81 14.43 19.86
N LEU A 470 6.15 15.58 19.76
CA LEU A 470 6.14 16.43 18.58
C LEU A 470 6.84 17.76 18.84
N LEU A 471 7.77 18.12 17.97
CA LEU A 471 8.25 19.49 17.81
C LEU A 471 7.30 20.24 16.88
N ALA A 472 6.67 21.29 17.39
CA ALA A 472 5.81 22.21 16.67
C ALA A 472 6.56 23.53 16.44
N SER A 473 6.81 23.86 15.19
CA SER A 473 7.55 25.06 14.76
C SER A 473 6.64 25.94 13.92
N ARG A 474 6.25 27.11 14.42
CA ARG A 474 5.38 28.06 13.72
C ARG A 474 6.19 29.20 13.11
N ARG A 475 5.87 29.66 11.90
CA ARG A 475 6.54 30.78 11.23
C ARG A 475 5.54 31.65 10.47
N GLN A 476 5.69 32.95 10.63
CA GLN A 476 4.97 33.96 9.85
C GLN A 476 5.56 34.06 8.42
N PRO A 477 4.78 34.59 7.46
CA PRO A 477 5.26 34.81 6.09
C PRO A 477 6.43 35.78 6.05
N CYS A 478 7.41 35.52 5.17
CA CYS A 478 8.57 36.38 4.98
C CYS A 478 8.23 37.53 4.03
N ASP A 479 7.54 37.23 2.93
CA ASP A 479 7.10 38.18 1.92
C ASP A 479 5.58 38.17 1.72
N SER A 480 5.05 39.23 1.09
CA SER A 480 3.62 39.29 0.73
C SER A 480 3.26 38.17 -0.24
N GLY A 481 2.37 37.26 0.19
CA GLY A 481 1.91 36.11 -0.60
C GLY A 481 2.48 34.76 -0.12
N ASP A 482 3.48 34.77 0.76
CA ASP A 482 3.93 33.57 1.44
C ASP A 482 2.87 33.06 2.42
N PRO A 483 2.80 31.74 2.67
CA PRO A 483 1.91 31.20 3.66
C PRO A 483 2.49 31.30 5.07
N TYR A 484 1.61 31.38 6.07
CA TYR A 484 1.97 31.01 7.44
C TYR A 484 2.18 29.51 7.52
N VAL A 485 3.18 29.07 8.28
CA VAL A 485 3.57 27.65 8.36
C VAL A 485 3.56 27.19 9.80
N ILE A 486 2.95 26.03 10.05
CA ILE A 486 2.99 25.33 11.35
C ILE A 486 3.50 23.92 11.06
N ALA A 487 4.78 23.66 11.32
CA ALA A 487 5.42 22.38 11.02
C ALA A 487 5.49 21.48 12.26
N LEU A 488 5.16 20.20 12.08
CA LEU A 488 5.11 19.18 13.11
C LEU A 488 6.02 18.01 12.72
N ARG A 489 6.86 17.57 13.66
CA ARG A 489 7.68 16.36 13.48
C ARG A 489 7.97 15.66 14.79
N SER A 490 8.21 14.36 14.73
CA SER A 490 8.59 13.59 15.92
C SER A 490 10.05 13.80 16.33
N VAL A 491 10.25 13.94 17.63
CA VAL A 491 11.58 13.99 18.26
C VAL A 491 11.67 13.00 19.42
N THR A 492 12.87 12.51 19.73
CA THR A 492 13.11 11.65 20.88
C THR A 492 13.69 12.44 22.05
N LEU A 493 13.03 12.33 23.21
CA LEU A 493 13.46 12.94 24.47
C LEU A 493 13.80 11.82 25.46
N PRO A 494 15.03 11.75 25.99
CA PRO A 494 15.40 10.77 27.01
C PRO A 494 14.53 10.87 28.28
N THR A 495 14.03 12.07 28.58
CA THR A 495 13.17 12.34 29.74
C THR A 495 11.73 11.84 29.57
N HIS A 496 11.31 11.50 28.35
CA HIS A 496 9.96 11.02 28.04
C HIS A 496 10.02 9.69 27.26
N PRO A 497 10.46 8.60 27.92
CA PRO A 497 10.46 7.27 27.31
C PRO A 497 9.02 6.81 26.98
N PRO A 498 8.85 5.76 26.16
CA PRO A 498 7.54 5.18 25.88
C PRO A 498 6.80 4.85 27.17
N THR A 499 5.54 5.28 27.27
CA THR A 499 4.73 5.10 28.47
C THR A 499 4.26 3.65 28.57
N GLU A 500 4.22 3.06 29.77
CA GLU A 500 3.66 1.71 29.96
C GLU A 500 2.22 1.65 29.42
N GLY A 501 1.95 0.74 28.49
CA GLY A 501 0.64 0.60 27.84
C GLY A 501 0.39 1.54 26.64
N CYS A 502 1.37 2.34 26.22
CA CYS A 502 1.35 3.09 24.96
C CYS A 502 2.51 2.70 24.04
N ASN A 503 2.26 2.65 22.73
CA ASN A 503 3.31 2.51 21.72
C ASN A 503 3.74 3.91 21.27
N ARG A 504 5.05 4.16 21.25
CA ARG A 504 5.61 5.40 20.72
C ARG A 504 5.43 5.43 19.20
N GLY A 505 4.62 6.34 18.72
CA GLY A 505 4.48 6.61 17.30
C GLY A 505 5.44 7.69 16.80
N GLU A 506 5.71 7.68 15.50
CA GLU A 506 6.58 8.66 14.86
C GLU A 506 5.87 9.33 13.68
N VAL A 507 6.12 10.63 13.49
CA VAL A 507 5.63 11.44 12.38
C VAL A 507 6.84 12.12 11.76
N LEU A 508 7.10 11.82 10.48
CA LEU A 508 8.27 12.35 9.78
C LEU A 508 8.13 13.84 9.47
N CYS A 509 6.99 14.22 8.89
CA CYS A 509 6.66 15.59 8.52
C CYS A 509 5.15 15.75 8.42
N ALA A 510 4.57 16.67 9.19
CA ALA A 510 3.17 17.05 9.10
C ALA A 510 3.01 18.54 9.41
N GLY A 511 1.83 19.09 9.19
CA GLY A 511 1.54 20.46 9.61
C GLY A 511 0.62 21.23 8.68
N PHE A 512 0.50 22.54 8.93
CA PHE A 512 -0.40 23.43 8.20
C PHE A 512 0.38 24.46 7.38
N SER A 513 -0.16 24.78 6.22
CA SER A 513 0.14 25.97 5.43
C SER A 513 -1.14 26.78 5.32
N ILE A 514 -1.09 28.06 5.68
CA ILE A 514 -2.25 28.96 5.67
C ILE A 514 -1.94 30.12 4.75
N GLN A 515 -2.71 30.24 3.68
CA GLN A 515 -2.53 31.26 2.66
C GLN A 515 -3.68 32.26 2.69
N GLU A 516 -3.36 33.54 2.69
CA GLU A 516 -4.36 34.61 2.59
C GLU A 516 -4.89 34.68 1.14
N VAL A 517 -6.19 34.50 0.97
CA VAL A 517 -6.88 34.65 -0.33
C VAL A 517 -7.50 36.04 -0.44
N SER A 518 -8.08 36.52 0.66
CA SER A 518 -8.54 37.90 0.84
C SER A 518 -8.50 38.25 2.33
N LYS A 519 -8.73 39.53 2.69
CA LYS A 519 -8.65 40.03 4.09
C LYS A 519 -9.33 39.14 5.13
N ASN A 520 -10.43 38.49 4.75
CA ASN A 520 -11.24 37.66 5.63
C ASN A 520 -11.35 36.21 5.16
N VAL A 521 -10.68 35.81 4.08
CA VAL A 521 -10.77 34.45 3.55
C VAL A 521 -9.38 33.86 3.47
N SER A 522 -9.21 32.70 4.10
CA SER A 522 -7.96 31.96 4.13
C SER A 522 -8.14 30.58 3.55
N LYS A 523 -7.11 30.15 2.83
CA LYS A 523 -6.98 28.79 2.33
C LYS A 523 -6.07 28.01 3.28
N ILE A 524 -6.59 26.89 3.80
CA ILE A 524 -5.89 26.06 4.78
C ILE A 524 -5.55 24.73 4.12
N SER A 525 -4.26 24.41 4.13
CA SER A 525 -3.73 23.15 3.62
C SER A 525 -3.00 22.41 4.74
N TYR A 526 -3.52 21.25 5.13
CA TYR A 526 -2.85 20.33 6.06
C TYR A 526 -2.09 19.26 5.29
N PHE A 527 -0.82 19.07 5.62
CA PHE A 527 0.05 18.07 5.00
C PHE A 527 0.46 17.03 6.03
N ASN A 528 0.62 15.79 5.57
CA ASN A 528 1.22 14.74 6.37
C ASN A 528 1.91 13.71 5.47
N GLN A 529 3.15 13.40 5.81
CA GLN A 529 3.89 12.28 5.26
C GLN A 529 3.60 11.06 6.12
N ALA A 530 2.79 10.13 5.57
CA ALA A 530 2.21 9.04 6.33
C ALA A 530 3.30 8.09 6.85
N SER A 531 3.39 8.02 8.18
CA SER A 531 4.12 6.98 8.90
C SER A 531 3.26 5.72 9.07
N PRO A 532 3.86 4.56 9.39
CA PRO A 532 3.12 3.32 9.65
C PRO A 532 2.03 3.45 10.72
N GLU A 533 2.22 4.34 11.69
CA GLU A 533 1.29 4.59 12.79
C GLU A 533 0.13 5.50 12.38
N VAL A 534 0.38 6.45 11.48
CA VAL A 534 -0.65 7.38 10.96
C VAL A 534 -1.44 6.77 9.79
N LEU A 535 -0.81 5.87 9.03
CA LEU A 535 -1.39 5.27 7.83
C LEU A 535 -2.78 4.63 8.04
N PRO A 536 -3.05 3.87 9.12
CA PRO A 536 -4.37 3.27 9.34
C PRO A 536 -5.51 4.28 9.45
N TYR A 537 -5.25 5.47 9.99
CA TYR A 537 -6.25 6.52 10.14
C TYR A 537 -6.67 7.09 8.78
N ILE A 538 -5.73 7.25 7.85
CA ILE A 538 -5.98 7.91 6.56
C ILE A 538 -6.26 6.93 5.42
N SER A 539 -5.71 5.71 5.45
CA SER A 539 -5.83 4.76 4.34
C SER A 539 -7.27 4.33 4.10
N THR A 540 -8.11 4.36 5.15
CA THR A 540 -9.56 4.12 5.07
C THR A 540 -10.28 5.22 4.27
N ASP A 541 -9.93 6.48 4.50
CA ASP A 541 -10.47 7.62 3.74
C ASP A 541 -9.92 7.65 2.30
N ILE A 542 -8.62 7.40 2.11
CA ILE A 542 -7.98 7.32 0.78
C ILE A 542 -8.57 6.18 -0.07
N ALA A 543 -8.87 5.05 0.57
CA ALA A 543 -9.52 3.94 -0.11
C ALA A 543 -10.96 4.30 -0.51
N GLY A 544 -11.62 5.18 0.25
CA GLY A 544 -13.02 5.60 0.05
C GLY A 544 -14.01 4.89 0.99
N LEU A 545 -13.53 4.21 2.02
CA LEU A 545 -14.34 3.46 3.00
C LEU A 545 -14.90 4.35 4.12
N SER A 546 -14.30 5.51 4.34
CA SER A 546 -14.71 6.45 5.40
C SER A 546 -14.86 7.86 4.84
N SER A 547 -15.43 8.73 5.67
CA SER A 547 -15.33 10.18 5.53
C SER A 547 -14.88 10.81 6.85
N SER A 548 -14.11 10.08 7.65
CA SER A 548 -13.64 10.52 8.97
C SER A 548 -12.78 11.75 8.84
N PHE A 549 -11.76 11.71 7.98
CA PHE A 549 -10.90 12.88 7.75
C PHE A 549 -11.69 14.09 7.21
N TYR A 550 -12.66 13.86 6.32
CA TYR A 550 -13.55 14.94 5.89
C TYR A 550 -14.33 15.55 7.05
N SER A 551 -14.90 14.72 7.92
CA SER A 551 -15.63 15.17 9.10
C SER A 551 -14.73 15.97 10.04
N ILE A 552 -13.50 15.52 10.26
CA ILE A 552 -12.53 16.20 11.14
C ILE A 552 -12.23 17.61 10.61
N PHE A 553 -11.96 17.74 9.32
CA PHE A 553 -11.66 19.05 8.73
C PHE A 553 -12.90 19.92 8.54
N CYS A 554 -14.10 19.34 8.45
CA CYS A 554 -15.35 20.09 8.61
C CYS A 554 -15.46 20.67 10.04
N THR A 555 -15.19 19.86 11.07
CA THR A 555 -15.18 20.32 12.47
C THR A 555 -14.10 21.36 12.71
N CYS A 556 -12.91 21.21 12.11
CA CYS A 556 -11.86 22.23 12.13
C CYS A 556 -12.35 23.55 11.54
N ASN A 557 -13.04 23.50 10.39
CA ASN A 557 -13.59 24.69 9.76
C ASN A 557 -14.64 25.37 10.67
N THR A 558 -15.54 24.59 11.29
CA THR A 558 -16.50 25.11 12.28
C THR A 558 -15.79 25.74 13.48
N PHE A 559 -14.79 25.07 14.04
CA PHE A 559 -13.97 25.59 15.14
C PHE A 559 -13.33 26.95 14.81
N LEU A 560 -12.76 27.10 13.60
CA LEU A 560 -12.17 28.36 13.17
C LEU A 560 -13.23 29.47 13.07
N GLN A 561 -14.37 29.17 12.47
CA GLN A 561 -15.48 30.13 12.32
C GLN A 561 -16.03 30.58 13.68
N GLU A 562 -16.20 29.66 14.64
CA GLU A 562 -16.70 29.98 15.99
C GLU A 562 -15.72 30.81 16.82
N ASN A 563 -14.42 30.80 16.47
CA ASN A 563 -13.36 31.51 17.17
C ASN A 563 -12.82 32.72 16.40
N ARG A 564 -13.49 33.11 15.30
CA ARG A 564 -13.13 34.25 14.45
C ARG A 564 -13.03 35.56 15.25
N ASP A 565 -14.01 35.83 16.10
CA ASP A 565 -14.17 37.14 16.77
C ASP A 565 -13.91 37.10 18.29
N LYS A 566 -13.49 35.94 18.84
CA LYS A 566 -13.23 35.82 20.29
C LYS A 566 -11.88 36.47 20.64
N PRO A 567 -11.80 37.37 21.64
CA PRO A 567 -10.54 37.93 22.10
C PRO A 567 -9.64 36.83 22.73
N ASP A 568 -8.33 36.99 22.61
CA ASP A 568 -7.38 36.04 23.19
C ASP A 568 -7.41 36.08 24.72
N PRO A 569 -7.49 34.93 25.42
CA PRO A 569 -7.54 34.90 26.88
C PRO A 569 -6.22 35.29 27.59
N ALA A 570 -5.20 35.79 26.86
CA ALA A 570 -3.85 36.02 27.40
C ALA A 570 -3.23 37.40 27.06
N GLY A 571 -4.05 38.43 26.82
CA GLY A 571 -3.56 39.78 26.49
C GLY A 571 -3.29 40.72 27.67
N ASP A 572 -3.68 40.36 28.90
CA ASP A 572 -3.76 41.31 30.04
C ASP A 572 -2.70 41.09 31.14
N GLN A 573 -1.50 40.67 30.76
CA GLN A 573 -0.33 40.74 31.65
C GLN A 573 0.85 41.43 30.94
N GLN A 574 0.77 42.76 30.82
CA GLN A 574 1.98 43.58 30.67
C GLN A 574 2.77 43.54 32.00
N PRO A 575 4.08 43.25 32.00
CA PRO A 575 4.92 43.50 33.16
C PRO A 575 5.03 45.01 33.37
N SER A 576 4.66 45.47 34.55
CA SER A 576 4.93 46.84 34.99
C SER A 576 6.44 47.13 34.91
N SER A 577 6.76 48.24 34.24
CA SER A 577 8.14 48.72 34.13
C SER A 577 8.71 49.06 35.52
N PRO A 578 9.98 48.72 35.81
CA PRO A 578 10.58 49.11 37.07
C PRO A 578 10.94 50.60 37.04
N VAL A 579 10.37 51.33 37.99
CA VAL A 579 10.69 52.71 38.31
C VAL A 579 12.19 52.81 38.62
N LYS A 580 12.93 53.55 37.79
CA LYS A 580 14.30 53.97 38.11
C LYS A 580 14.25 54.90 39.32
N THR A 581 14.79 54.45 40.44
CA THR A 581 15.16 55.33 41.57
C THR A 581 16.56 55.89 41.29
N PRO A 582 16.79 57.20 41.42
CA PRO A 582 18.12 57.77 41.24
C PRO A 582 18.90 57.68 42.56
N LEU A 583 20.12 57.18 42.49
CA LEU A 583 21.30 57.64 43.24
C LEU A 583 22.57 57.05 42.62
#